data_AF-A0A2H3NKL8-F1
#
_entry.id   AF-A0A2H3NKL8-F1
#
_cell.length_a   1.000
_cell.length_b   1.000
_cell.length_c   1.000
_cell.angle_alpha   90.00
_cell.angle_beta   90.00
_cell.angle_gamma   90.00
#
_symmetry.space_group_name_H-M   'P 1'
#
loop_
_entity.id
_entity.type
_entity.pdbx_description
1 polymer ?
#
loop_
_entity_poly.entity_id
_entity_poly.type
_entity_poly.pdbx_seq_one_letter_code
_entity_poly.pdbx_strand_id
1 'polypeptide(L)' 'MIIALYLLTNWFVGVFATIWWPIVGFLFAPTFTLWYSAVVHWYDGTWGLLQIVVGIIALIIDLSPAKEAS' A
#
# COMPACT_ATOMS: atom_id res chain seq x y z
N MET A 1 -10.12 -7.36 2.84
CA MET A 1 -10.02 -7.52 1.36
C MET A 1 -8.59 -7.69 0.86
N ILE A 2 -7.61 -6.95 1.39
CA ILE A 2 -6.21 -6.95 0.90
C ILE A 2 -5.48 -8.30 1.14
N ILE A 3 -5.79 -8.98 2.24
CA ILE A 3 -5.24 -10.32 2.53
C ILE A 3 -5.66 -11.35 1.47
N ALA A 4 -6.88 -11.25 0.94
CA ALA A 4 -7.35 -12.12 -0.13
C ALA A 4 -6.58 -11.86 -1.43
N LEU A 5 -6.31 -10.59 -1.77
CA LEU A 5 -5.44 -10.23 -2.89
C LEU A 5 -4.04 -10.83 -2.71
N TYR A 6 -3.47 -10.75 -1.51
CA TYR A 6 -2.14 -11.31 -1.22
C TYR A 6 -2.08 -12.84 -1.40
N LEU A 7 -3.10 -13.57 -0.94
CA LEU A 7 -3.12 -15.03 -1.00
C LEU A 7 -3.55 -15.60 -2.36
N LEU A 8 -4.34 -14.85 -3.13
CA LEU A 8 -4.95 -15.34 -4.36
C LEU A 8 -4.26 -14.81 -5.63
N THR A 9 -3.31 -13.88 -5.50
CA THR A 9 -2.68 -13.24 -6.67
C THR A 9 -1.17 -13.12 -6.50
N ASN A 10 -0.45 -13.14 -7.63
CA ASN A 10 0.98 -12.83 -7.68
C ASN A 10 1.24 -11.31 -7.68
N TRP A 11 0.27 -10.50 -7.26
CA TRP A 11 0.34 -9.04 -7.34
C TRP A 11 1.54 -8.45 -6.58
N PHE A 12 2.02 -9.10 -5.53
CA PHE A 12 3.15 -8.56 -4.77
C PHE A 12 4.52 -9.10 -5.21
N VAL A 13 4.56 -9.98 -6.22
CA VAL A 13 5.81 -10.51 -6.78
C VAL A 13 6.56 -9.41 -7.51
N GLY A 14 7.83 -9.21 -7.17
CA GLY A 14 8.68 -8.16 -7.77
C GLY A 14 8.47 -6.75 -7.20
N VAL A 15 7.44 -6.55 -6.37
CA VAL A 15 7.18 -5.26 -5.70
C VAL A 15 8.08 -5.06 -4.48
N PHE A 16 8.34 -6.14 -3.74
CA PHE A 16 9.14 -6.09 -2.52
C PHE A 16 10.35 -7.04 -2.63
N ALA A 17 11.50 -6.60 -2.12
CA ALA A 17 12.72 -7.40 -2.11
C ALA A 17 12.63 -8.63 -1.18
N THR A 18 11.85 -8.53 -0.11
CA THR A 18 11.62 -9.62 0.85
C THR A 18 10.18 -9.62 1.35
N ILE A 19 9.69 -10.79 1.76
CA ILE A 19 8.31 -10.99 2.25
C ILE A 19 7.98 -10.24 3.55
N TRP A 20 9.00 -9.80 4.29
CA TRP A 20 8.81 -9.06 5.53
C TRP A 20 8.24 -7.65 5.32
N TRP A 21 8.66 -6.97 4.25
CA TRP A 21 8.19 -5.63 3.92
C TRP A 21 6.68 -5.54 3.69
N PRO A 22 6.03 -6.43 2.90
CA PRO A 22 4.58 -6.40 2.76
C PRO A 22 3.87 -6.71 4.08
N ILE A 23 4.37 -7.64 4.90
CA ILE A 23 3.75 -7.96 6.20
C ILE A 23 3.72 -6.74 7.12
N VAL A 24 4.85 -6.04 7.26
CA VAL A 24 4.95 -4.83 8.07
C VAL A 24 4.09 -3.71 7.46
N GLY A 25 4.17 -3.51 6.15
CA GLY A 25 3.35 -2.53 5.43
C GLY A 25 1.85 -2.74 5.64
N PHE A 26 1.36 -3.97 5.59
CA PHE A 26 -0.06 -4.26 5.81
C PHE A 26 -0.53 -4.01 7.24
N LEU A 27 0.33 -4.22 8.24
CA LEU A 27 -0.06 -4.02 9.64
C LEU A 27 -0.12 -2.54 10.03
N PHE A 28 0.79 -1.72 9.49
CA PHE A 28 0.95 -0.33 9.91
C PHE A 28 0.45 0.71 8.90
N ALA A 29 0.46 0.38 7.61
CA ALA A 29 0.08 1.30 6.53
C ALA A 29 -0.55 0.54 5.34
N PRO A 30 -1.70 -0.14 5.54
CA PRO A 30 -2.30 -1.01 4.54
C PRO A 30 -2.69 -0.28 3.25
N THR A 31 -3.17 0.96 3.33
CA THR A 31 -3.59 1.75 2.17
C THR A 31 -2.39 2.25 1.39
N PHE A 32 -1.37 2.73 2.08
CA PHE A 32 -0.12 3.16 1.44
C PHE A 32 0.60 1.98 0.78
N THR A 33 0.61 0.81 1.43
CA THR A 33 1.22 -0.41 0.87
C THR A 33 0.52 -0.85 -0.42
N LEU A 34 -0.81 -0.76 -0.48
CA LEU A 34 -1.56 -0.96 -1.72
C LEU A 34 -1.15 0.05 -2.78
N TRP A 35 -1.13 1.34 -2.45
CA TRP A 35 -0.80 2.38 -3.42
C TRP A 35 0.63 2.24 -3.94
N TYR A 36 1.59 1.92 -3.06
CA TYR A 36 2.97 1.64 -3.44
C TYR A 36 3.04 0.53 -4.48
N SER A 37 2.33 -0.58 -4.27
CA SER A 37 2.28 -1.68 -5.24
C SER A 37 1.66 -1.26 -6.58
N ALA A 38 0.65 -0.38 -6.56
CA ALA A 38 0.05 0.18 -7.78
C ALA A 38 1.03 1.09 -8.53
N VAL A 39 1.84 1.89 -7.83
CA VAL A 39 2.91 2.70 -8.45
C VAL A 39 3.96 1.80 -9.11
N VAL A 40 4.34 0.70 -8.47
CA VAL A 40 5.28 -0.26 -9.06
C VAL A 40 4.72 -0.91 -10.33
N HIS A 41 3.46 -1.37 -10.32
CA HIS A 41 2.89 -2.10 -11.45
C HIS A 41 2.40 -1.26 -12.61
N TRP A 42 1.83 -0.08 -12.33
CA TRP A 42 1.18 0.74 -13.35
C TRP A 42 1.99 1.97 -13.76
N TYR A 43 3.01 2.32 -12.99
CA TYR A 43 3.85 3.49 -13.24
C TYR A 43 5.34 3.13 -13.24
N ASP A 44 5.68 1.84 -13.37
CA ASP A 44 7.05 1.31 -13.39
C ASP A 44 7.90 1.77 -12.18
N GLY A 45 7.25 2.01 -11.04
CA GLY A 45 7.90 2.52 -9.83
C GLY A 45 8.25 4.02 -9.88
N THR A 46 7.80 4.75 -10.89
CA THR A 46 8.08 6.18 -11.05
C THR A 46 7.15 7.04 -10.19
N TRP A 47 7.74 7.89 -9.33
CA TRP A 47 7.00 8.79 -8.44
C TRP A 47 6.99 10.22 -8.99
N GLY A 48 5.90 10.56 -9.69
CA GLY A 48 5.58 11.93 -10.07
C GLY A 48 4.66 12.62 -9.06
N LEU A 49 4.23 13.84 -9.39
CA LEU A 49 3.40 14.67 -8.51
C LEU A 49 2.11 13.97 -8.08
N LEU A 50 1.41 13.32 -9.01
CA LEU A 50 0.17 12.61 -8.72
C LEU A 50 0.40 11.45 -7.76
N GLN A 51 1.43 10.64 -8.02
CA GLN A 51 1.74 9.46 -7.22
C GLN A 51 2.07 9.86 -5.78
N ILE A 52 2.83 10.94 -5.61
CA ILE A 52 3.17 11.50 -4.31
C ILE A 52 1.91 11.99 -3.59
N VAL A 53 1.05 12.77 -4.25
CA VAL A 53 -0.18 13.30 -3.64
C VAL A 53 -1.09 12.17 -3.16
N VAL A 54 -1.34 11.17 -4.00
CA VAL A 54 -2.15 10.00 -3.62
C VAL A 54 -1.48 9.19 -2.51
N GLY A 55 -0.15 9.06 -2.54
CA GLY A 55 0.61 8.41 -1.47
C GLY A 55 0.48 9.11 -0.12
N ILE A 56 0.52 10.44 -0.10
CA ILE A 56 0.29 11.23 1.11
C ILE A 56 -1.13 11.01 1.62
N ILE A 57 -2.15 11.02 0.74
CA ILE A 57 -3.54 10.74 1.13
C ILE A 57 -3.67 9.34 1.72
N ALA A 58 -3.03 8.34 1.12
CA ALA A 58 -3.05 6.97 1.62
C ALA A 58 -2.39 6.86 3.01
N LEU A 59 -1.29 7.55 3.26
CA LEU A 59 -0.68 7.65 4.60
C LEU A 59 -1.61 8.34 5.60
N ILE A 60 -2.27 9.42 5.20
CA ILE A 60 -3.22 10.11 6.06
C ILE A 60 -4.36 9.16 6.43
N ILE A 61 -4.87 8.35 5.49
CA ILE A 61 -5.91 7.34 5.76
C ILE A 61 -5.41 6.32 6.78
N ASP A 62 -4.20 5.80 6.61
CA ASP A 62 -3.63 4.78 7.50
C ASP A 62 -3.36 5.31 8.91
N LEU A 63 -2.94 6.58 9.03
CA LEU A 63 -2.65 7.24 10.30
C LEU A 63 -3.87 7.91 10.93
N SER A 64 -4.99 7.99 10.21
CA SER A 64 -6.21 8.58 10.73
C SER A 64 -6.73 7.69 11.86
N PRO A 65 -6.90 8.22 13.08
CA PRO A 65 -7.54 7.45 14.13
C PRO A 65 -8.94 7.09 13.63
N ALA A 66 -9.25 5.80 13.61
CA ALA A 66 -10.63 5.36 13.44
C ALA A 66 -11.42 6.07 14.54
N LYS A 67 -12.30 7.01 14.17
CA LYS A 67 -13.22 7.61 15.12
C LYS A 67 -13.98 6.45 15.74
N GLU A 68 -13.69 6.14 17.00
CA GLU A 68 -14.64 5.40 17.83
C GLU A 68 -15.91 6.25 17.83
N ALA A 69 -16.96 5.73 17.21
CA ALA A 69 -18.29 6.29 17.33
C ALA A 69 -18.71 6.07 18.80
N SER A 70 -18.48 7.08 19.63
CA SER A 70 -19.05 7.20 20.98
C SER A 70 -20.54 7.48 20.91
#